data_AF-A0A523FX68-F1
#
_entry.id   AF-A0A523FX68-F1
#
_cell.length_a   1.000
_cell.length_b   1.000
_cell.length_c   1.000
_cell.angle_alpha   90.00
_cell.angle_beta   90.00
_cell.angle_gamma   90.00
#
_symmetry.space_group_name_H-M   'P 1'
#
loop_
_entity.id
_entity.type
_entity.pdbx_description
1 polymer ?
#
loop_
_entity_poly.entity_id
_entity_poly.type
_entity_poly.pdbx_seq_one_letter_code
_entity_poly.pdbx_strand_id
1 'polypeptide(L)'
;MSLNVLKPGEVAATGGTSGVVFGVVDRPVYDPEMRVNGFAHVNHQTDHPSVGILLCINGAGIQYSWIKQHMAAKDDTYQDMERMASEVPVNSVGLRVIPFGNGSERMLGNRNVGSHLINLQLNRHEASHVYRATLEGIAFSFAYGIEIL
;
A
#
# COMPACT_ATOMS: atom_id res chain seq x y z
N MET A 1 -1.87 13.49 -18.39
CA MET A 1 -1.74 12.83 -17.06
C MET A 1 -0.74 11.70 -17.17
N SER A 2 0.23 11.63 -16.26
CA SER A 2 1.44 10.79 -16.38
C SER A 2 1.22 9.28 -16.26
N LEU A 3 0.09 8.84 -15.70
CA LEU A 3 -0.21 7.41 -15.47
C LEU A 3 -1.07 6.76 -16.58
N ASN A 4 -1.49 7.52 -17.59
CA ASN A 4 -2.29 7.07 -18.74
C ASN A 4 -3.58 6.28 -18.39
N VAL A 5 -4.15 6.51 -17.20
CA VAL A 5 -5.47 6.02 -16.80
C VAL A 5 -6.51 7.03 -17.27
N LEU A 6 -7.24 6.68 -18.32
CA LEU A 6 -8.14 7.59 -19.03
C LEU A 6 -9.57 7.05 -19.16
N LYS A 7 -9.74 5.73 -19.03
CA LYS A 7 -11.01 5.05 -19.27
C LYS A 7 -11.57 4.43 -17.99
N PRO A 8 -12.90 4.36 -17.85
CA PRO A 8 -13.54 3.60 -16.79
C PRO A 8 -12.99 2.16 -16.71
N GLY A 9 -12.68 1.71 -15.49
CA GLY A 9 -12.11 0.39 -15.22
C GLY A 9 -10.59 0.31 -15.26
N GLU A 10 -9.89 1.38 -15.67
CA GLU A 10 -8.43 1.44 -15.56
C GLU A 10 -8.02 1.89 -14.14
N VAL A 11 -6.96 1.27 -13.62
CA VAL A 11 -6.40 1.56 -12.29
C VAL A 11 -4.88 1.76 -12.40
N ALA A 12 -4.35 2.72 -11.65
CA ALA A 12 -2.93 2.88 -11.43
C ALA A 12 -2.63 2.93 -9.93
N ALA A 13 -1.51 2.33 -9.54
CA ALA A 13 -0.99 2.41 -8.19
C ALA A 13 0.42 3.01 -8.24
N THR A 14 0.72 3.95 -7.34
CA THR A 14 2.06 4.49 -7.17
C THR A 14 2.52 4.30 -5.73
N GLY A 15 3.75 3.83 -5.57
CA GLY A 15 4.40 3.66 -4.28
C GLY A 15 5.57 4.63 -4.14
N GLY A 16 5.47 5.53 -3.16
CA GLY A 16 6.57 6.38 -2.67
C GLY A 16 6.67 6.24 -1.15
N THR A 17 6.94 7.35 -0.43
CA THR A 17 6.85 7.38 1.04
C THR A 17 5.50 6.85 1.52
N SER A 18 4.42 7.30 0.89
CA SER A 18 3.07 6.74 0.96
C SER A 18 2.69 6.08 -0.38
N GLY A 19 1.59 5.35 -0.39
CA GLY A 19 0.98 4.77 -1.58
C GLY A 19 -0.28 5.54 -2.00
N VAL A 20 -0.58 5.49 -3.29
CA VAL A 20 -1.83 5.97 -3.86
C VAL A 20 -2.37 4.94 -4.84
N VAL A 21 -3.66 4.64 -4.74
CA VAL A 21 -4.40 3.90 -5.77
C VAL A 21 -5.37 4.88 -6.42
N PHE A 22 -5.33 4.94 -7.75
CA PHE A 22 -6.15 5.80 -8.58
C PHE A 22 -6.92 4.95 -9.59
N GLY A 23 -8.22 5.21 -9.74
CA GLY A 23 -9.06 4.58 -10.76
C GLY A 23 -9.98 5.58 -11.44
N VAL A 24 -10.54 5.20 -12.58
CA VAL A 24 -11.59 5.97 -13.26
C VAL A 24 -12.86 5.14 -13.35
N VAL A 25 -14.00 5.78 -13.12
CA VAL A 25 -15.34 5.19 -13.24
C VAL A 25 -16.24 6.10 -14.07
N ASP A 26 -17.36 5.56 -14.55
CA ASP A 26 -18.35 6.24 -15.38
C ASP A 26 -19.56 6.75 -14.59
N ARG A 27 -19.50 6.73 -13.25
CA ARG A 27 -20.57 7.18 -12.36
C ARG A 27 -20.01 7.85 -11.11
N PRO A 28 -20.74 8.80 -10.51
CA PRO A 28 -20.38 9.31 -9.19
C PRO A 28 -20.29 8.15 -8.19
N VAL A 29 -19.14 8.02 -7.53
CA VAL A 29 -18.94 7.05 -6.45
C VAL A 29 -18.95 7.79 -5.13
N TYR A 30 -19.83 7.33 -4.24
CA TYR A 30 -19.94 7.79 -2.87
C TYR A 30 -19.61 6.62 -1.95
N ASP A 31 -18.50 6.73 -1.22
CA ASP A 31 -18.18 5.80 -0.15
C ASP A 31 -18.70 6.36 1.18
N PRO A 32 -19.68 5.70 1.83
CA PRO A 32 -20.24 6.17 3.10
C PRO A 32 -19.20 6.33 4.21
N GLU A 33 -18.10 5.58 4.15
CA GLU A 33 -16.99 5.66 5.11
C GLU A 33 -15.96 6.73 4.75
N MET A 34 -16.16 7.46 3.64
CA MET A 34 -15.28 8.53 3.13
C MET A 34 -13.81 8.08 2.94
N ARG A 35 -13.60 6.81 2.57
CA ARG A 35 -12.26 6.22 2.38
C ARG A 35 -11.63 6.66 1.07
N VAL A 36 -12.47 6.95 0.07
CA VAL A 36 -12.06 7.36 -1.28
C VAL A 36 -12.43 8.81 -1.56
N ASN A 37 -11.64 9.49 -2.40
CA ASN A 37 -11.94 10.83 -2.89
C ASN A 37 -12.32 10.76 -4.37
N GLY A 38 -13.55 11.16 -4.70
CA GLY A 38 -14.00 11.34 -6.08
C GLY A 38 -13.71 12.76 -6.59
N PHE A 39 -13.32 12.89 -7.86
CA PHE A 39 -13.16 14.17 -8.54
C PHE A 39 -13.53 14.07 -10.03
N ALA A 40 -13.92 15.18 -10.64
CA ALA A 40 -14.18 15.21 -12.08
C ALA A 40 -12.89 14.89 -12.84
N HIS A 41 -12.92 13.82 -13.63
CA HIS A 41 -11.78 13.41 -14.44
C HIS A 41 -11.60 14.38 -15.62
N VAL A 42 -10.39 14.45 -16.22
CA VAL A 42 -10.12 15.37 -17.34
C VAL A 42 -11.02 15.10 -18.57
N ASN A 43 -11.49 13.85 -18.72
CA ASN A 43 -12.41 13.45 -19.78
C ASN A 43 -13.89 13.58 -19.39
N HIS A 44 -14.21 14.22 -18.26
CA HIS A 44 -15.59 14.34 -17.78
C HIS A 44 -16.44 15.21 -18.70
N GLN A 45 -17.61 14.71 -19.10
CA GLN A 45 -18.65 15.46 -19.81
C GLN A 45 -19.99 15.27 -19.10
N THR A 46 -20.92 16.21 -19.31
CA THR A 46 -22.24 16.19 -18.64
C THR A 46 -23.08 14.97 -19.02
N ASP A 47 -22.99 14.54 -20.28
CA ASP A 47 -23.65 13.36 -20.86
C ASP A 47 -22.83 12.07 -20.71
N HIS A 48 -21.50 12.20 -20.58
CA HIS A 48 -20.56 11.11 -20.36
C HIS A 48 -19.69 11.37 -19.12
N PRO A 49 -20.24 11.13 -17.91
CA PRO A 49 -19.50 11.35 -16.69
C PRO A 49 -18.27 10.43 -16.63
N SER A 50 -17.12 11.04 -16.33
CA SER A 50 -15.88 10.32 -15.99
C SER A 50 -15.41 10.87 -14.65
N VAL A 51 -15.32 10.00 -13.65
CA VAL A 51 -14.97 10.37 -12.27
C VAL A 51 -13.69 9.64 -11.91
N GLY A 52 -12.68 10.41 -11.51
CA GLY A 52 -11.47 9.88 -10.92
C GLY A 52 -11.73 9.56 -9.45
N ILE A 53 -11.26 8.40 -8.99
CA ILE A 53 -11.32 7.99 -7.60
C ILE A 53 -9.90 7.77 -7.10
N LEU A 54 -9.60 8.31 -5.93
CA LEU A 54 -8.30 8.20 -5.31
C LEU A 54 -8.40 7.71 -3.87
N LEU A 55 -7.60 6.70 -3.54
CA LEU A 55 -7.41 6.17 -2.21
C LEU A 55 -5.93 6.32 -1.82
N CYS A 56 -5.68 6.85 -0.62
CA CYS A 56 -4.34 6.98 -0.06
C CYS A 56 -4.03 5.81 0.86
N ILE A 57 -2.78 5.35 0.83
CA ILE A 57 -2.23 4.32 1.72
C ILE A 57 -1.05 4.96 2.45
N ASN A 58 -1.16 5.17 3.75
CA ASN A 58 -0.12 5.89 4.50
C ASN A 58 1.15 5.04 4.69
N GLY A 59 0.98 3.71 4.71
CA GLY A 59 2.02 2.72 4.95
C GLY A 59 2.58 2.10 3.68
N ALA A 60 3.57 2.74 3.07
CA ALA A 60 4.30 2.18 1.92
C ALA A 60 5.82 2.29 2.14
N GLY A 61 6.52 3.11 1.36
CA GLY A 61 7.97 3.26 1.43
C GLY A 61 8.49 3.69 2.81
N ILE A 62 7.72 4.49 3.57
CA ILE A 62 8.08 4.88 4.94
C ILE A 62 8.18 3.69 5.90
N GLN A 63 7.34 2.66 5.73
CA GLN A 63 7.43 1.44 6.53
C GLN A 63 8.72 0.69 6.18
N TYR A 64 9.04 0.57 4.89
CA TYR A 64 10.25 -0.11 4.45
C TYR A 64 11.53 0.65 4.83
N SER A 65 11.52 1.97 4.74
CA SER A 65 12.64 2.81 5.18
C SER A 65 12.85 2.74 6.69
N TRP A 66 11.76 2.66 7.47
CA TRP A 66 11.86 2.47 8.92
C TRP A 66 12.53 1.14 9.27
N ILE A 67 12.15 0.05 8.58
CA ILE A 67 12.78 -1.27 8.75
C ILE A 67 14.26 -1.22 8.36
N LYS A 68 14.61 -0.59 7.24
CA LYS A 68 16.01 -0.39 6.86
C LYS A 68 16.80 0.33 7.95
N GLN A 69 16.27 1.44 8.47
CA GLN A 69 16.98 2.27 9.43
C GLN A 69 17.20 1.58 10.78
N HIS A 70 16.27 0.73 11.22
CA HIS A 70 16.26 0.21 12.60
C HIS A 70 16.54 -1.29 12.72
N MET A 71 16.44 -2.05 11.62
CA MET A 71 16.58 -3.50 11.65
C MET A 71 17.62 -4.04 10.68
N ALA A 72 17.95 -3.31 9.61
CA ALA A 72 18.96 -3.76 8.66
C ALA A 72 20.38 -3.56 9.20
N ALA A 73 21.32 -4.36 8.69
CA ALA A 73 22.72 -4.14 9.00
C ALA A 73 23.14 -2.78 8.44
N LYS A 74 24.09 -2.12 9.12
CA LYS A 74 24.46 -0.73 8.84
C LYS A 74 24.82 -0.46 7.37
N ASP A 75 25.42 -1.44 6.71
CA ASP A 75 25.90 -1.33 5.34
C ASP A 75 24.95 -1.95 4.30
N ASP A 76 23.80 -2.50 4.73
CA ASP A 76 22.82 -3.09 3.82
C ASP A 76 22.15 -2.01 2.97
N THR A 77 22.19 -2.20 1.65
CA THR A 77 21.39 -1.40 0.71
C THR A 77 19.95 -1.91 0.65
N TYR A 78 19.06 -1.17 0.00
CA TYR A 78 17.70 -1.69 -0.25
C TYR A 78 17.76 -2.93 -1.14
N GLN A 79 18.69 -2.96 -2.09
CA GLN A 79 18.93 -4.09 -2.98
C GLN A 79 19.40 -5.33 -2.21
N ASP A 80 20.24 -5.16 -1.18
CA ASP A 80 20.65 -6.28 -0.31
C ASP A 80 19.47 -6.83 0.49
N MET A 81 18.64 -5.96 1.06
CA MET A 81 17.41 -6.33 1.75
C MET A 81 16.45 -7.09 0.84
N GLU A 82 16.24 -6.61 -0.40
CA GLU A 82 15.36 -7.23 -1.39
C GLU A 82 15.90 -8.58 -1.86
N ARG A 83 17.22 -8.71 -2.04
CA ARG A 83 17.87 -9.99 -2.36
C ARG A 83 17.60 -11.00 -1.24
N MET A 84 17.87 -10.64 0.01
CA MET A 84 17.59 -11.50 1.17
C MET A 84 16.10 -11.85 1.31
N ALA A 85 15.21 -10.89 1.06
CA ALA A 85 13.76 -11.11 1.08
C ALA A 85 13.29 -12.06 -0.04
N SER A 86 13.98 -12.08 -1.18
CA SER A 86 13.63 -12.95 -2.31
C SER A 86 13.95 -14.43 -2.04
N GLU A 87 14.91 -14.71 -1.15
CA GLU A 87 15.27 -16.05 -0.67
C GLU A 87 14.26 -16.61 0.34
N VAL A 88 13.45 -15.75 0.97
CA VAL A 88 12.38 -16.17 1.89
C VAL A 88 11.14 -16.62 1.10
N PRO A 89 10.55 -17.78 1.41
CA PRO A 89 9.31 -18.23 0.77
C PRO A 89 8.17 -17.21 0.88
N VAL A 90 7.28 -17.20 -0.11
CA VAL A 90 6.01 -16.45 -0.06
C VAL A 90 5.29 -16.74 1.27
N ASN A 91 4.61 -15.72 1.82
CA ASN A 91 3.93 -15.75 3.11
C ASN A 91 4.89 -15.68 4.31
N SER A 92 6.20 -15.42 4.08
CA SER A 92 7.18 -15.11 5.13
C SER A 92 7.21 -16.10 6.30
N VAL A 93 6.95 -17.38 6.01
CA VAL A 93 6.82 -18.45 7.02
C VAL A 93 5.81 -18.08 8.11
N GLY A 94 4.70 -17.45 7.73
CA GLY A 94 3.60 -17.04 8.60
C GLY A 94 3.81 -15.72 9.35
N LEU A 95 4.98 -15.07 9.21
CA LEU A 95 5.24 -13.72 9.72
C LEU A 95 4.43 -12.70 8.92
N ARG A 96 3.78 -11.75 9.59
CA ARG A 96 2.98 -10.72 8.93
C ARG A 96 3.36 -9.34 9.45
N VAL A 97 3.49 -8.39 8.52
CA VAL A 97 3.64 -6.97 8.85
C VAL A 97 2.40 -6.23 8.37
N ILE A 98 1.80 -5.44 9.25
CA ILE A 98 0.69 -4.53 8.91
C ILE A 98 1.26 -3.10 8.87
N PRO A 99 1.34 -2.43 7.72
CA PRO A 99 2.20 -1.24 7.56
C PRO A 99 1.60 0.10 8.05
N PHE A 100 0.67 0.13 9.01
CA PHE A 100 -0.10 1.35 9.37
C PHE A 100 0.45 2.12 10.57
N GLY A 101 1.74 2.49 10.53
CA GLY A 101 2.43 3.17 11.64
C GLY A 101 2.29 4.70 11.70
N ASN A 102 1.76 5.35 10.66
CA ASN A 102 1.88 6.81 10.46
C ASN A 102 0.65 7.62 10.90
N GLY A 103 -0.11 7.12 11.87
CA GLY A 103 -1.32 7.77 12.37
C GLY A 103 -2.60 7.18 11.77
N SER A 104 -3.63 8.01 11.62
CA SER A 104 -4.94 7.58 11.14
C SER A 104 -4.88 7.11 9.69
N GLU A 105 -5.35 5.90 9.44
CA GLU A 105 -5.47 5.35 8.09
C GLU A 105 -6.89 5.52 7.57
N ARG A 106 -7.04 6.26 6.47
CA ARG A 106 -8.33 6.62 5.91
C ARG A 106 -9.06 5.39 5.39
N MET A 107 -8.38 4.48 4.71
CA MET A 107 -9.01 3.24 4.23
C MET A 107 -9.50 2.32 5.35
N LEU A 108 -9.09 2.60 6.59
CA LEU A 108 -9.57 1.94 7.80
C LEU A 108 -10.55 2.81 8.61
N GLY A 109 -11.20 3.80 8.00
CA GLY A 109 -12.18 4.67 8.66
C GLY A 109 -11.52 5.70 9.57
N ASN A 110 -10.37 6.24 9.17
CA ASN A 110 -9.55 7.20 9.95
C ASN A 110 -9.12 6.67 11.34
N ARG A 111 -9.04 5.35 11.50
CA ARG A 111 -8.56 4.73 12.74
C ARG A 111 -7.03 4.75 12.79
N ASN A 112 -6.49 5.02 13.98
CA ASN A 112 -5.08 4.85 14.26
C ASN A 112 -4.85 3.44 14.81
N VAL A 113 -4.54 2.51 13.92
CA VAL A 113 -4.37 1.09 14.27
C VAL A 113 -2.92 0.73 14.61
N GLY A 114 -1.95 1.56 14.22
CA GLY A 114 -0.52 1.29 14.39
C GLY A 114 0.04 0.25 13.42
N SER A 115 1.36 0.17 13.35
CA SER A 115 2.08 -0.89 12.62
C SER A 115 2.20 -2.13 13.50
N HIS A 116 2.10 -3.32 12.92
CA HIS A 116 2.14 -4.59 13.67
C HIS A 116 3.13 -5.56 13.05
N LEU A 117 3.89 -6.26 13.91
CA LEU A 117 4.65 -7.46 13.56
C LEU A 117 3.99 -8.66 14.24
N ILE A 118 3.34 -9.50 13.46
CA ILE A 118 2.43 -10.55 13.94
C ILE A 118 3.01 -11.92 13.63
N ASN A 119 2.91 -12.86 14.58
CA ASN A 119 3.41 -14.24 14.50
C ASN A 119 4.93 -14.40 14.45
N LEU A 120 5.70 -13.52 15.11
CA LEU A 120 7.15 -13.67 15.22
C LEU A 120 7.53 -14.99 15.93
N GLN A 121 8.36 -15.81 15.29
CA GLN A 121 8.88 -17.07 15.81
C GLN A 121 10.40 -17.01 15.93
N LEU A 122 10.90 -17.01 17.18
CA LEU A 122 12.31 -16.77 17.49
C LEU A 122 13.28 -17.82 16.93
N ASN A 123 12.80 -19.04 16.65
CA ASN A 123 13.62 -20.13 16.11
C ASN A 123 13.57 -20.24 14.58
N ARG A 124 12.80 -19.37 13.91
CA ARG A 124 12.54 -19.48 12.46
C ARG A 124 12.72 -18.17 11.72
N HIS A 125 12.40 -17.07 12.37
CA HIS A 125 12.39 -15.76 11.73
C HIS A 125 13.68 -15.01 12.03
N GLU A 126 14.22 -14.47 10.96
CA GLU A 126 15.41 -13.62 10.93
C GLU A 126 15.06 -12.30 10.24
N ALA A 127 16.02 -11.39 10.13
CA ALA A 127 15.79 -10.07 9.53
C ALA A 127 15.23 -10.17 8.09
N SER A 128 15.71 -11.13 7.29
CA SER A 128 15.21 -11.42 5.93
C SER A 128 13.70 -11.69 5.89
N HIS A 129 13.17 -12.39 6.90
CA HIS A 129 11.73 -12.67 7.00
C HIS A 129 10.93 -11.40 7.29
N VAL A 130 11.48 -10.49 8.10
CA VAL A 130 10.85 -9.19 8.37
C VAL A 130 10.85 -8.33 7.11
N TYR A 131 11.93 -8.34 6.31
CA TYR A 131 11.98 -7.61 5.05
C TYR A 131 10.91 -8.12 4.07
N ARG A 132 10.84 -9.45 3.89
CA ARG A 132 9.83 -10.09 3.04
C ARG A 132 8.41 -9.80 3.53
N ALA A 133 8.15 -9.97 4.83
CA ALA A 133 6.84 -9.72 5.41
C ALA A 133 6.42 -8.24 5.29
N THR A 134 7.38 -7.32 5.34
CA THR A 134 7.13 -5.88 5.14
C THR A 134 6.73 -5.59 3.70
N LEU A 135 7.46 -6.12 2.71
CA LEU A 135 7.11 -5.97 1.30
C LEU A 135 5.75 -6.60 0.97
N GLU A 136 5.49 -7.81 1.48
CA GLU A 136 4.19 -8.47 1.36
C GLU A 136 3.07 -7.64 2.01
N GLY A 137 3.30 -7.12 3.22
CA GLY A 137 2.35 -6.27 3.93
C GLY A 137 2.01 -4.98 3.19
N ILE A 138 3.00 -4.35 2.55
CA ILE A 138 2.78 -3.18 1.68
C ILE A 138 1.99 -3.61 0.45
N ALA A 139 2.37 -4.69 -0.24
CA ALA A 139 1.62 -5.16 -1.42
C ALA A 139 0.15 -5.47 -1.09
N PHE A 140 -0.11 -6.11 0.06
CA PHE A 140 -1.46 -6.40 0.52
C PHE A 140 -2.25 -5.15 0.94
N SER A 141 -1.59 -4.09 1.41
CA SER A 141 -2.29 -2.82 1.67
C SER A 141 -2.76 -2.16 0.37
N PHE A 142 -1.97 -2.27 -0.72
CA PHE A 142 -2.40 -1.88 -2.06
C PHE A 142 -3.55 -2.74 -2.59
N ALA A 143 -3.46 -4.06 -2.44
CA ALA A 143 -4.54 -4.96 -2.86
C ALA A 143 -5.86 -4.64 -2.13
N TYR A 144 -5.80 -4.47 -0.81
CA TYR A 144 -6.95 -4.07 -0.01
C TYR A 144 -7.49 -2.69 -0.40
N GLY A 145 -6.61 -1.72 -0.70
CA GLY A 145 -7.00 -0.42 -1.23
C GLY A 145 -7.71 -0.51 -2.58
N ILE A 146 -7.28 -1.41 -3.47
CA ILE A 146 -7.93 -1.67 -4.76
C ILE A 146 -9.31 -2.31 -4.56
N GLU A 147 -9.47 -3.23 -3.60
CA GLU A 147 -10.77 -3.85 -3.29
C GLU A 147 -11.82 -2.86 -2.75
N ILE A 148 -11.39 -1.71 -2.21
CA ILE A 148 -12.28 -0.64 -1.74
C ILE A 148 -12.80 0.23 -2.90
N LEU A 149 -12.08 0.31 -4.03
CA LEU A 149 -12.44 1.12 -5.19
C LEU A 149 -13.58 0.47 -6.01
#